data_AF-A0A7J4JVV7-F1
#
_entry.id   AF-A0A7J4JVV7-F1
#
_cell.length_a   1.000
_cell.length_b   1.000
_cell.length_c   1.000
_cell.angle_alpha   90.00
_cell.angle_beta   90.00
_cell.angle_gamma   90.00
#
_symmetry.space_group_name_H-M   'P 1'
#
loop_
_entity.id
_entity.type
_entity.pdbx_description
1 polymer ?
#
loop_
_entity_poly.entity_id
_entity_poly.type
_entity_poly.pdbx_seq_one_letter_code
_entity_poly.pdbx_strand_id
1 'polypeptide(L)'
;MGKIEEMPLGKRLGNMAVSWLMRLLTGLPLTDTQTGFRAFSREAALHINVLSDYTYTQETVLEAAEKKLSVTEVPVDFRKRADGSRLISNIFVYAKRVGFTLIETYINYRPLKVFFASGSLLLLAGAAFGLRVLVHYARTGSVSPYLPSAVLSALLLIFGFQVMVAGITAELIKRNRKISEERLYLEKRLILEARGKARRF
;
A
#
# COMPACT_ATOMS: atom_id res chain seq x y z
N MET A 1 25.12 -0.83 -9.52
CA MET A 1 23.84 -0.40 -10.10
C MET A 1 23.87 -0.80 -11.57
N GLY A 2 22.96 -1.65 -12.04
CA GLY A 2 22.91 -2.01 -13.47
C GLY A 2 22.64 -0.76 -14.34
N LYS A 3 23.12 -0.74 -15.57
CA LYS A 3 22.95 0.40 -16.48
C LYS A 3 21.50 0.42 -17.00
N ILE A 4 20.73 1.43 -16.61
CA ILE A 4 19.34 1.68 -17.05
C ILE A 4 19.31 2.75 -18.16
N GLU A 5 20.40 2.90 -18.92
CA GLU A 5 20.60 4.01 -19.87
C GLU A 5 19.64 3.97 -21.08
N GLU A 6 19.10 2.80 -21.44
CA GLU A 6 18.20 2.65 -22.59
C GLU A 6 16.69 2.79 -22.25
N MET A 7 16.33 3.09 -21.00
CA MET A 7 14.94 3.20 -20.59
C MET A 7 14.37 4.61 -20.86
N PRO A 8 13.17 4.76 -21.45
CA PRO A 8 12.53 6.06 -21.64
C PRO A 8 12.40 6.85 -20.33
N LEU A 9 12.73 8.15 -20.34
CA LEU A 9 12.82 9.00 -19.13
C LEU A 9 11.58 8.93 -18.23
N GLY A 10 10.36 8.98 -18.80
CA GLY A 10 9.14 8.89 -17.98
C GLY A 10 8.92 7.51 -17.33
N LYS A 11 9.39 6.42 -17.96
CA LYS A 11 9.37 5.08 -17.36
C LYS A 11 10.40 4.98 -16.24
N ARG A 12 11.57 5.57 -16.43
CA ARG A 12 12.64 5.64 -15.43
C ARG A 12 12.17 6.41 -14.19
N LEU A 13 11.54 7.57 -14.35
CA LEU A 13 11.00 8.36 -13.24
C LEU A 13 9.92 7.59 -12.45
N GLY A 14 9.00 6.91 -13.15
CA GLY A 14 7.97 6.09 -12.49
C GLY A 14 8.57 4.93 -11.69
N ASN A 15 9.52 4.19 -12.26
CA ASN A 15 10.20 3.11 -11.54
C ASN A 15 11.01 3.64 -10.36
N MET A 16 11.65 4.81 -10.50
CA MET A 16 12.36 5.45 -9.39
C MET A 16 11.42 5.84 -8.25
N ALA A 17 10.26 6.42 -8.54
CA ALA A 17 9.27 6.80 -7.52
C ALA A 17 8.74 5.57 -6.76
N VAL A 18 8.44 4.49 -7.49
CA VAL A 18 8.01 3.21 -6.90
C VAL A 18 9.10 2.59 -6.05
N SER A 19 10.31 2.48 -6.58
CA SER A 19 11.42 1.90 -5.85
C SER A 19 11.79 2.73 -4.64
N TRP A 20 11.66 4.07 -4.70
CA TRP A 20 11.81 4.94 -3.53
C TRP A 20 10.73 4.71 -2.47
N LEU A 21 9.45 4.63 -2.85
CA LEU A 21 8.39 4.32 -1.88
C LEU A 21 8.62 2.94 -1.26
N MET A 22 8.97 1.94 -2.06
CA MET A 22 9.27 0.60 -1.56
C MET A 22 10.45 0.60 -0.60
N ARG A 23 11.54 1.33 -0.88
CA ARG A 23 12.65 1.53 0.06
C ARG A 23 12.17 2.14 1.38
N LEU A 24 11.33 3.17 1.30
CA LEU A 24 10.77 3.83 2.49
C LEU A 24 9.90 2.88 3.32
N LEU A 25 9.08 2.05 2.66
CA LEU A 25 8.17 1.11 3.32
C LEU A 25 8.88 -0.12 3.89
N THR A 26 9.88 -0.64 3.17
CA THR A 26 10.55 -1.91 3.51
C THR A 26 11.87 -1.73 4.26
N GLY A 27 12.51 -0.57 4.15
CA GLY A 27 13.87 -0.33 4.63
C GLY A 27 14.96 -1.07 3.84
N LEU A 28 14.61 -1.79 2.77
CA LEU A 28 15.56 -2.56 1.96
C LEU A 28 16.20 -1.67 0.89
N PRO A 29 17.53 -1.74 0.65
CA PRO A 29 18.23 -0.90 -0.32
C PRO A 29 18.05 -1.39 -1.77
N LEU A 30 16.81 -1.64 -2.21
CA LEU A 30 16.49 -2.22 -3.52
C LEU A 30 16.37 -1.16 -4.60
N THR A 31 17.06 -1.32 -5.72
CA THR A 31 17.10 -0.35 -6.83
C THR A 31 16.02 -0.59 -7.87
N ASP A 32 15.63 -1.84 -8.09
CA ASP A 32 14.52 -2.23 -8.95
C ASP A 32 13.59 -3.21 -8.25
N THR A 33 12.44 -2.70 -7.81
CA THR A 33 11.41 -3.52 -7.17
C THR A 33 10.38 -4.10 -8.14
N GLN A 34 10.42 -3.68 -9.41
CA GLN A 34 9.45 -4.07 -10.43
C GLN A 34 9.89 -5.27 -11.27
N THR A 35 11.12 -5.75 -11.11
CA THR A 35 11.60 -6.96 -11.77
C THR A 35 10.85 -8.20 -11.30
N GLY A 36 10.44 -9.05 -12.25
CA GLY A 36 9.88 -10.38 -11.99
C GLY A 36 10.95 -11.47 -11.82
N PHE A 37 12.22 -11.16 -12.09
CA PHE A 37 13.32 -12.14 -12.03
C PHE A 37 13.81 -12.32 -10.59
N ARG A 38 13.45 -13.44 -9.95
CA ARG A 38 13.69 -13.69 -8.51
C ARG A 38 13.96 -15.15 -8.23
N ALA A 39 14.84 -15.40 -7.26
CA ALA A 39 15.10 -16.72 -6.71
C ALA A 39 14.75 -16.74 -5.23
N PHE A 40 14.09 -17.80 -4.79
CA PHE A 40 13.68 -17.99 -3.40
C PHE A 40 14.34 -19.24 -2.83
N SER A 41 14.82 -19.15 -1.59
CA SER A 41 15.10 -20.36 -0.82
C SER A 41 13.77 -21.08 -0.56
N ARG A 42 13.86 -22.39 -0.28
CA ARG A 42 12.68 -23.19 0.09
C ARG A 42 11.92 -22.56 1.25
N GLU A 43 12.64 -22.05 2.25
CA GLU A 43 12.04 -21.44 3.44
C GLU A 43 11.36 -20.11 3.13
N ALA A 44 11.98 -19.27 2.30
CA ALA A 44 11.38 -18.01 1.85
C ALA A 44 10.11 -18.25 1.02
N ALA A 45 10.13 -19.26 0.14
CA ALA A 45 8.99 -19.63 -0.69
C ALA A 45 7.78 -20.13 0.13
N LEU A 46 8.01 -20.68 1.33
CA LEU A 46 6.92 -21.08 2.23
C LEU A 46 6.30 -19.92 2.99
N HIS A 47 7.13 -18.94 3.34
CA HIS A 47 6.73 -17.76 4.08
C HIS A 47 5.99 -16.74 3.21
N ILE A 48 6.44 -16.54 1.97
CA ILE A 48 5.88 -15.53 1.07
C ILE A 48 4.54 -16.02 0.53
N ASN A 49 3.49 -15.22 0.73
CA ASN A 49 2.18 -15.42 0.16
C ASN A 49 1.84 -14.20 -0.69
N VAL A 50 1.82 -14.38 -2.01
CA VAL A 50 1.35 -13.34 -2.93
C VAL A 50 -0.12 -13.61 -3.20
N LEU A 51 -0.96 -12.59 -3.00
CA LEU A 51 -2.41 -12.70 -3.21
C LEU A 51 -2.87 -11.91 -4.44
N SER A 52 -2.10 -10.90 -4.87
CA SER A 52 -2.43 -10.10 -6.06
C SER A 52 -1.72 -10.59 -7.31
N ASP A 53 -2.50 -10.72 -8.40
CA ASP A 53 -1.99 -11.06 -9.73
C ASP A 53 -1.21 -9.90 -10.38
N TYR A 54 -1.56 -8.66 -10.07
CA TYR A 54 -1.04 -7.47 -10.78
C TYR A 54 0.15 -6.81 -10.09
N THR A 55 0.21 -6.88 -8.76
CA THR A 55 1.24 -6.24 -7.93
C THR A 55 2.15 -7.24 -7.23
N TYR A 56 2.20 -8.49 -7.73
CA TYR A 56 3.00 -9.56 -7.14
C TYR A 56 4.46 -9.16 -6.89
N THR A 57 5.03 -8.34 -7.77
CA THR A 57 6.43 -7.90 -7.67
C THR A 57 6.65 -7.06 -6.41
N GLN A 58 5.78 -6.09 -6.15
CA GLN A 58 5.87 -5.24 -4.97
C GLN A 58 5.47 -6.00 -3.71
N GLU A 59 4.40 -6.80 -3.79
CA GLU A 59 3.91 -7.60 -2.65
C GLU A 59 4.97 -8.54 -2.12
N THR A 60 5.66 -9.29 -2.99
CA THR A 60 6.73 -10.21 -2.56
C THR A 60 7.82 -9.46 -1.78
N VAL A 61 8.22 -8.27 -2.25
CA VAL A 61 9.29 -7.48 -1.62
C VAL A 61 8.82 -6.93 -0.26
N LEU A 62 7.57 -6.49 -0.20
CA LEU A 62 6.94 -6.02 1.03
C LEU A 62 6.80 -7.15 2.06
N GLU A 63 6.34 -8.32 1.61
CA GLU A 63 6.22 -9.55 2.40
C GLU A 63 7.58 -9.99 2.94
N ALA A 64 8.62 -10.00 2.09
CA ALA A 64 9.97 -10.35 2.50
C ALA A 64 10.51 -9.40 3.58
N ALA A 65 10.23 -8.10 3.46
CA ALA A 65 10.63 -7.10 4.45
C ALA A 65 9.85 -7.24 5.77
N GLU A 66 8.53 -7.39 5.72
CA GLU A 66 7.67 -7.55 6.90
C GLU A 66 8.02 -8.83 7.67
N LYS A 67 8.37 -9.91 6.96
CA LYS A 67 8.82 -11.19 7.53
C LYS A 67 10.32 -11.21 7.85
N LYS A 68 11.02 -10.09 7.70
CA LYS A 68 12.46 -9.92 7.99
C LYS A 68 13.35 -10.96 7.30
N LEU A 69 12.97 -11.36 6.08
CA LEU A 69 13.78 -12.25 5.26
C LEU A 69 15.02 -11.52 4.73
N SER A 70 16.13 -12.24 4.55
CA SER A 70 17.31 -11.67 3.89
C SER A 70 17.04 -11.47 2.40
N VAL A 71 17.16 -10.24 1.92
CA VAL A 71 17.00 -9.90 0.51
C VAL A 71 18.31 -9.32 -0.03
N THR A 72 18.75 -9.80 -1.18
CA THR A 72 19.94 -9.29 -1.89
C THR A 72 19.58 -9.00 -3.33
N GLU A 73 19.94 -7.81 -3.81
CA GLU A 73 19.77 -7.41 -5.21
C GLU A 73 21.03 -7.74 -6.00
N VAL A 74 20.88 -8.48 -7.09
CA VAL A 74 21.96 -8.71 -8.06
C VAL A 74 21.78 -7.71 -9.21
N PRO A 75 22.79 -6.90 -9.55
CA PRO A 75 22.65 -5.92 -10.61
C PRO A 75 22.47 -6.61 -11.98
N VAL A 76 21.46 -6.18 -12.73
CA VAL A 76 21.18 -6.66 -14.09
C VAL A 76 21.11 -5.46 -15.03
N ASP A 77 21.71 -5.58 -16.21
CA ASP A 77 21.65 -4.54 -17.24
C ASP A 77 20.37 -4.64 -18.07
N PHE A 78 19.72 -3.51 -18.31
CA PHE A 78 18.52 -3.46 -19.13
C PHE A 78 18.90 -3.54 -20.61
N ARG A 79 18.42 -4.58 -21.31
CA ARG A 79 18.53 -4.68 -22.78
C ARG A 79 17.19 -4.41 -23.44
N LYS A 80 17.15 -3.46 -24.37
CA LYS A 80 15.95 -3.16 -25.15
C LYS A 80 15.55 -4.36 -26.01
N ARG A 81 14.28 -4.76 -25.93
CA ARG A 81 13.75 -5.87 -26.74
C ARG A 81 13.53 -5.41 -28.19
N ALA A 82 13.92 -6.24 -29.16
CA ALA A 82 13.90 -5.92 -30.58
C ALA A 82 12.49 -5.78 -31.18
N ASP A 83 11.48 -6.41 -30.57
CA ASP A 83 10.07 -6.45 -31.00
C ASP A 83 9.21 -5.30 -30.43
N GLY A 84 9.82 -4.36 -29.71
CA GLY A 84 9.13 -3.24 -29.06
C GLY A 84 8.40 -3.65 -27.76
N SER A 85 8.42 -2.77 -26.78
CA SER A 85 7.69 -2.98 -25.52
C SER A 85 6.19 -2.74 -25.73
N ARG A 86 5.40 -3.80 -25.85
CA ARG A 86 3.92 -3.74 -25.87
C ARG A 86 3.30 -3.31 -24.55
N LEU A 87 4.09 -3.17 -23.49
CA LEU A 87 3.61 -3.05 -22.12
C LEU A 87 2.96 -1.68 -21.83
N ILE A 88 3.35 -0.61 -22.53
CA ILE A 88 2.88 0.76 -22.24
C ILE A 88 2.92 1.63 -23.51
N SER A 89 1.75 2.05 -24.00
CA SER A 89 1.58 2.94 -25.16
C SER A 89 1.50 4.43 -24.82
N ASN A 90 1.15 4.79 -23.56
CA ASN A 90 0.95 6.18 -23.15
C ASN A 90 1.57 6.48 -21.77
N ILE A 91 2.44 7.50 -21.71
CA ILE A 91 3.16 7.92 -20.50
C ILE A 91 2.21 8.42 -19.40
N PHE A 92 1.10 9.07 -19.76
CA PHE A 92 0.11 9.57 -18.79
C PHE A 92 -0.68 8.43 -18.15
N VAL A 93 -1.06 7.43 -18.96
CA VAL A 93 -1.73 6.22 -18.45
C VAL A 93 -0.81 5.47 -17.49
N TYR A 94 0.49 5.40 -17.81
CA TYR A 94 1.49 4.82 -16.93
C TYR A 94 1.66 5.60 -15.63
N ALA A 95 1.83 6.93 -15.70
CA ALA A 95 1.95 7.76 -14.51
C ALA A 95 0.73 7.65 -13.59
N LYS A 96 -0.48 7.66 -14.16
CA LYS A 96 -1.73 7.43 -13.42
C LYS A 96 -1.72 6.07 -12.74
N ARG A 97 -1.44 4.99 -13.49
CA ARG A 97 -1.40 3.62 -12.95
C ARG A 97 -0.40 3.50 -11.80
N VAL A 98 0.82 4.02 -11.99
CA VAL A 98 1.86 4.05 -10.94
C VAL A 98 1.37 4.82 -9.72
N GLY A 99 0.78 6.01 -9.91
CA GLY A 99 0.24 6.81 -8.81
C GLY A 99 -0.84 6.07 -8.00
N PHE A 100 -1.78 5.42 -8.68
CA PHE A 100 -2.80 4.60 -8.02
C PHE A 100 -2.18 3.45 -7.24
N THR A 101 -1.24 2.70 -7.85
CA THR A 101 -0.54 1.60 -7.17
C THR A 101 0.24 2.07 -5.94
N LEU A 102 0.89 3.25 -6.00
CA LEU A 102 1.59 3.83 -4.85
C LEU A 102 0.62 4.15 -3.71
N ILE A 103 -0.49 4.81 -4.02
CA ILE A 103 -1.51 5.18 -3.03
C ILE A 103 -2.12 3.92 -2.40
N GLU A 104 -2.51 2.96 -3.23
CA GLU A 104 -3.08 1.69 -2.80
C GLU A 104 -2.11 0.92 -1.89
N THR A 105 -0.83 0.79 -2.30
CA THR A 105 0.20 0.13 -1.51
C THR A 105 0.40 0.82 -0.16
N TYR A 106 0.42 2.16 -0.15
CA TYR A 106 0.58 2.94 1.07
C TYR A 106 -0.62 2.78 2.03
N ILE A 107 -1.85 2.82 1.49
CA ILE A 107 -3.09 2.59 2.26
C ILE A 107 -3.10 1.19 2.85
N ASN A 108 -2.77 0.16 2.07
CA ASN A 108 -2.74 -1.23 2.53
C ASN A 108 -1.68 -1.44 3.62
N TYR A 109 -0.55 -0.72 3.55
CA TYR A 109 0.54 -0.87 4.53
C TYR A 109 0.32 -0.06 5.82
N ARG A 110 -0.22 1.17 5.74
CA ARG A 110 -0.45 2.05 6.90
C ARG A 110 -1.90 2.57 6.93
N PRO A 111 -2.91 1.68 6.99
CA PRO A 111 -4.31 2.08 6.89
C PRO A 111 -4.67 3.08 8.00
N LEU A 112 -4.29 2.79 9.25
CA LEU A 112 -4.63 3.62 10.39
C LEU A 112 -4.20 5.08 10.20
N LYS A 113 -2.97 5.34 9.73
CA LYS A 113 -2.46 6.71 9.53
C LYS A 113 -3.26 7.46 8.46
N VAL A 114 -3.60 6.79 7.35
CA VAL A 114 -4.32 7.42 6.24
C VAL A 114 -5.74 7.80 6.66
N PHE A 115 -6.47 6.84 7.24
CA PHE A 115 -7.85 7.05 7.66
C PHE A 115 -7.96 8.03 8.84
N PHE A 116 -7.02 8.02 9.78
CA PHE A 116 -7.00 9.02 10.85
C PHE A 116 -6.67 10.41 10.31
N ALA A 117 -5.72 10.55 9.39
CA ALA A 117 -5.40 11.85 8.79
C ALA A 117 -6.60 12.42 8.02
N SER A 118 -7.23 11.63 7.15
CA SER A 118 -8.41 12.06 6.38
C SER A 118 -9.63 12.32 7.27
N GLY A 119 -9.90 11.44 8.23
CA GLY A 119 -10.97 11.62 9.20
C GLY A 119 -10.77 12.86 10.07
N SER A 120 -9.55 13.11 10.54
CA SER A 120 -9.23 14.31 11.32
C SER A 120 -9.42 15.60 10.52
N LEU A 121 -9.05 15.62 9.24
CA LEU A 121 -9.30 16.77 8.37
C LEU A 121 -10.80 17.07 8.23
N LEU A 122 -11.62 16.04 8.06
CA LEU A 122 -13.08 16.19 8.01
C LEU A 122 -13.66 16.67 9.34
N LEU A 123 -13.17 16.13 10.46
CA LEU A 123 -13.58 16.57 11.80
C LEU A 123 -13.21 18.04 12.05
N LEU A 124 -12.00 18.46 11.67
CA LEU A 124 -11.55 19.85 11.81
C LEU A 124 -12.38 20.80 10.94
N ALA A 125 -12.66 20.41 9.69
CA ALA A 125 -13.52 21.19 8.82
C ALA A 125 -14.95 21.30 9.39
N GLY A 126 -15.52 20.19 9.85
CA GLY A 126 -16.82 20.16 10.51
C GLY A 126 -16.85 21.05 11.76
N ALA A 127 -15.86 20.92 12.63
CA ALA A 127 -15.73 21.74 13.84
C ALA A 127 -15.60 23.23 13.53
N ALA A 128 -14.90 23.62 12.46
CA ALA A 128 -14.78 25.02 12.05
C ALA A 128 -16.13 25.62 11.62
N PHE A 129 -16.92 24.89 10.81
CA PHE A 129 -18.28 25.31 10.45
C PHE A 129 -19.21 25.33 11.66
N GLY A 130 -19.14 24.31 12.51
CA GLY A 130 -19.93 24.23 13.74
C GLY A 130 -19.62 25.36 14.71
N LEU A 131 -18.34 25.69 14.91
CA LEU A 131 -17.92 26.80 15.76
C LEU A 131 -18.44 28.13 15.24
N ARG A 132 -18.39 28.37 13.92
CA ARG A 132 -18.95 29.58 13.31
C ARG A 132 -20.45 29.72 13.62
N VAL A 133 -21.21 28.63 13.52
CA VAL A 133 -22.65 28.61 13.84
C VAL A 133 -22.88 28.87 15.32
N LEU A 134 -22.11 28.24 16.21
CA LEU A 134 -22.22 28.41 17.66
C LEU A 134 -21.92 29.84 18.10
N VAL A 135 -20.89 30.47 17.54
CA VAL A 135 -20.54 31.87 17.85
C VAL A 135 -21.66 32.83 17.40
N HIS A 136 -22.26 32.58 16.24
CA HIS A 136 -23.41 33.38 15.79
C HIS A 136 -24.61 33.18 16.72
N TYR A 137 -24.97 31.93 17.01
CA TYR A 137 -26.07 31.59 17.90
C TYR A 137 -25.93 32.24 19.28
N ALA A 138 -24.72 32.24 19.85
CA ALA A 138 -24.44 32.90 21.14
C ALA A 138 -24.63 34.42 21.12
N ARG A 139 -24.52 35.08 19.96
CA ARG A 139 -24.68 36.55 19.82
C ARG A 139 -26.11 36.96 19.49
N THR A 140 -26.80 36.22 18.63
CA THR A 140 -28.13 36.60 18.10
C THR A 140 -29.28 35.76 18.65
N GLY A 141 -29.00 34.67 19.37
CA GLY A 141 -30.02 33.71 19.84
C GLY A 141 -30.71 32.93 18.73
N SER A 142 -30.29 33.12 17.48
CA SER A 142 -30.89 32.52 16.28
C SER A 142 -29.85 31.84 15.42
N VAL A 143 -30.22 30.69 14.84
CA VAL A 143 -29.35 29.90 13.94
C VAL A 143 -29.42 30.43 12.50
N SER A 144 -30.47 31.18 12.15
CA SER A 144 -30.60 31.82 10.84
C SER A 144 -29.58 32.96 10.68
N PRO A 145 -28.88 33.09 9.53
CA PRO A 145 -29.02 32.36 8.26
C PRO A 145 -28.11 31.12 8.08
N TYR A 146 -27.40 30.68 9.13
CA TYR A 146 -26.36 29.64 9.04
C TYR A 146 -26.85 28.19 9.17
N LEU A 147 -28.15 27.95 8.97
CA LEU A 147 -28.72 26.60 9.04
C LEU A 147 -28.05 25.61 8.06
N PRO A 148 -27.75 25.96 6.79
CA PRO A 148 -27.02 25.06 5.91
C PRO A 148 -25.61 24.73 6.41
N SER A 149 -24.92 25.69 7.02
CA SER A 149 -23.60 25.47 7.62
C SER A 149 -23.66 24.57 8.85
N ALA A 150 -24.74 24.64 9.63
CA ALA A 150 -24.98 23.75 10.77
C ALA A 150 -25.17 22.30 10.32
N VAL A 151 -25.96 22.09 9.26
CA VAL A 151 -26.16 20.76 8.66
C VAL A 151 -24.85 20.23 8.08
N LEU A 152 -24.12 21.05 7.32
CA LEU A 152 -22.81 20.67 6.77
C LEU A 152 -21.81 20.28 7.87
N SER A 153 -21.77 21.05 8.96
CA SER A 153 -20.94 20.73 10.13
C SER A 153 -21.29 19.35 10.69
N ALA A 154 -22.57 19.05 10.91
CA ALA A 154 -22.99 17.75 11.44
C ALA A 154 -22.61 16.60 10.51
N LEU A 155 -22.83 16.75 9.19
CA LEU A 155 -22.45 15.75 8.20
C LEU A 155 -20.94 15.50 8.19
N LEU A 156 -20.12 16.56 8.16
CA LEU A 156 -18.67 16.44 8.18
C LEU A 156 -18.15 15.75 9.44
N LEU A 157 -18.74 16.06 10.60
CA LEU A 157 -18.40 15.40 11.86
C LEU A 157 -18.74 13.91 11.85
N ILE A 158 -19.95 13.55 11.39
CA ILE A 158 -20.39 12.16 11.29
C ILE A 158 -19.51 11.37 10.32
N PHE A 159 -19.30 11.88 9.11
CA PHE A 159 -18.44 11.22 8.11
C PHE A 159 -16.98 11.14 8.57
N GLY A 160 -16.44 12.21 9.18
CA GLY A 160 -15.08 12.20 9.72
C GLY A 160 -14.88 11.11 10.77
N PHE A 161 -15.85 10.96 11.69
CA PHE A 161 -15.83 9.89 12.68
C PHE A 161 -15.94 8.49 12.04
N GLN A 162 -16.86 8.31 11.08
CA GLN A 162 -17.00 7.03 10.37
C GLN A 162 -15.71 6.61 9.64
N VAL A 163 -15.02 7.56 9.01
CA VAL A 163 -13.73 7.32 8.35
C VAL A 163 -12.67 6.85 9.35
N MET A 164 -12.63 7.43 10.56
CA MET A 164 -11.70 6.97 11.60
C MET A 164 -12.02 5.55 12.09
N VAL A 165 -13.32 5.23 12.29
CA VAL A 165 -13.76 3.88 12.64
C VAL A 165 -13.37 2.87 11.56
N ALA A 166 -13.56 3.21 10.28
CA ALA A 166 -13.10 2.37 9.17
C ALA A 166 -11.58 2.15 9.20
N GLY A 167 -10.81 3.16 9.61
CA GLY A 167 -9.37 3.05 9.84
C GLY A 167 -8.97 2.04 10.91
N ILE A 168 -9.70 2.01 12.04
CA ILE A 168 -9.49 1.02 13.10
C ILE A 168 -9.82 -0.39 12.58
N THR A 169 -10.94 -0.55 11.88
CA THR A 169 -11.34 -1.83 11.30
C THR A 169 -10.31 -2.34 10.29
N ALA A 170 -9.79 -1.47 9.42
CA ALA A 170 -8.76 -1.83 8.45
C ALA A 170 -7.45 -2.28 9.14
N GLU A 171 -7.05 -1.62 10.23
CA GLU A 171 -5.90 -2.02 11.04
C GLU A 171 -6.09 -3.40 11.70
N LEU A 172 -7.30 -3.68 12.21
CA LEU A 172 -7.63 -5.00 12.77
C LEU A 172 -7.62 -6.10 11.70
N ILE A 173 -8.17 -5.84 10.50
CA ILE A 173 -8.12 -6.77 9.37
C ILE A 173 -6.68 -7.07 8.98
N LYS A 174 -5.81 -6.05 8.92
CA LYS A 174 -4.39 -6.23 8.63
C LYS A 174 -3.72 -7.15 9.66
N ARG A 175 -3.99 -6.97 10.94
CA ARG A 175 -3.46 -7.84 12.02
C ARG A 175 -3.97 -9.27 11.91
N ASN A 176 -5.26 -9.45 11.64
CA ASN A 176 -5.84 -10.77 11.43
C ASN A 176 -5.23 -11.48 10.21
N ARG A 177 -5.00 -10.76 9.12
CA ARG A 177 -4.31 -11.29 7.94
C ARG A 177 -2.93 -11.84 8.31
N LYS A 178 -2.14 -11.12 9.12
CA LYS A 178 -0.82 -11.58 9.58
C LYS A 178 -0.89 -12.90 10.35
N ILE A 179 -1.84 -13.02 11.27
CA ILE A 179 -2.05 -14.26 12.04
C ILE A 179 -2.44 -15.41 11.11
N SER A 180 -3.33 -15.17 10.14
CA SER A 180 -3.74 -16.18 9.16
C SER A 180 -2.58 -16.66 8.29
N GLU A 181 -1.71 -15.75 7.88
CA GLU A 181 -0.51 -16.11 7.10
C GLU A 181 0.49 -16.96 7.90
N GLU A 182 0.67 -16.68 9.19
CA GLU A 182 1.52 -17.50 10.07
C GLU A 182 0.95 -18.91 10.23
N ARG A 183 -0.38 -19.05 10.38
CA ARG A 183 -1.04 -20.36 10.42
C ARG A 183 -0.83 -21.13 9.12
N LEU A 184 -1.03 -20.47 7.98
CA LEU A 184 -0.83 -21.08 6.67
C LEU A 184 0.62 -21.55 6.47
N TYR A 185 1.60 -20.79 6.95
CA TYR A 185 3.00 -21.20 6.92
C TYR A 185 3.23 -22.51 7.72
N LEU A 186 2.70 -22.59 8.94
CA LEU A 186 2.82 -23.78 9.78
C LEU A 186 2.17 -25.01 9.12
N GLU A 187 0.97 -24.84 8.53
CA GLU A 187 0.30 -25.91 7.78
C GLU A 187 1.13 -26.39 6.58
N LYS A 188 1.63 -25.47 5.75
CA LYS A 188 2.50 -25.79 4.61
C LYS A 188 3.75 -26.56 5.06
N ARG A 189 4.36 -26.15 6.17
CA ARG A 189 5.54 -26.79 6.74
C ARG A 189 5.24 -28.22 7.20
N LEU A 190 4.15 -28.43 7.94
CA LEU A 190 3.71 -29.75 8.39
C LEU A 190 3.45 -30.71 7.23
N ILE A 191 2.74 -30.25 6.19
CA ILE A 191 2.46 -31.06 4.99
C ILE A 191 3.76 -31.48 4.30
N LEU A 192 4.74 -30.57 4.22
CA LEU A 192 6.02 -30.87 3.59
C LEU A 192 6.87 -31.85 4.40
N GLU A 193 6.88 -31.73 5.72
CA GLU A 193 7.56 -32.67 6.61
C GLU A 193 6.92 -34.06 6.52
N ALA A 194 5.59 -34.16 6.46
CA ALA A 194 4.85 -35.40 6.25
C ALA A 194 5.18 -36.06 4.90
N ARG A 195 5.19 -35.28 3.80
CA ARG A 195 5.58 -35.77 2.46
C ARG A 195 7.05 -36.20 2.40
N GLY A 196 7.93 -35.51 3.12
CA GLY A 196 9.34 -35.86 3.23
C GLY A 196 9.56 -37.20 3.92
N LYS A 197 8.79 -37.47 4.99
CA LYS A 197 8.80 -38.79 5.67
C LYS A 197 8.27 -39.90 4.76
N ALA A 198 7.16 -39.66 4.06
CA ALA A 198 6.56 -40.64 3.15
C ALA A 198 7.43 -41.02 1.94
N ARG A 199 8.35 -40.15 1.51
CA ARG A 199 9.32 -40.42 0.43
C ARG A 199 10.59 -41.15 0.88
N ARG A 200 10.80 -41.32 2.18
CA ARG A 200 11.97 -42.01 2.75
C ARG A 200 11.69 -43.50 3.06
N PHE A 201 10.45 -43.93 2.87
CA PHE A 201 10.01 -45.33 2.87
C PHE A 201 9.67 -45.73 1.43
#